data_AF-A0A941DGX1-F1
#
_entry.id   AF-A0A941DGX1-F1
#
_cell.length_a   1.000
_cell.length_b   1.000
_cell.length_c   1.000
_cell.angle_alpha   90.00
_cell.angle_beta   90.00
_cell.angle_gamma   90.00
#
_symmetry.space_group_name_H-M   'P 1'
#
loop_
_entity.id
_entity.type
_entity.pdbx_description
1 polymer ?
#
loop_
_entity_poly.entity_id
_entity_poly.type
_entity_poly.pdbx_seq_one_letter_code
_entity_poly.pdbx_strand_id
1 'polypeptide(L)'
;MITSAPAGGLQPTEQTLWGYCMTTVFLSSTPFDLAAHRKEIGDTLSAAGLHPALTFPDTPVSERLRLVRTSKVCIVIFGMMLGNVDPDTGKSLVQLEYEEAQLYSVPTLVFLMDEDEHWILPKHADTGPAGLRLADLKAQISLQHEIRFFESRADLTSKIANELSRLLGVNIPLPDSVLNAPSAYAGMQQSLSSAPPVAPAVTAPATVAASAPVTPAPVAAPAPAPVAAPAPAAPPAAVVTPVAATPPVPPVPPAVPAQPVAEPVSASVSAPTPAPAVADSKPVAEPEKPAARGKVQRYDLTGPRYMFFREKVQPALTIPVHDVLLKEVLEYLLVSNTMPAASAMAKGANLELEDAIEIVRQIELILMDTIRSQKNAPKKS
;
A
#
# COMPACT_ATOMS: atom_id res chain seq x y z
N MET A 1 12.13 -6.46 73.89
CA MET A 1 12.25 -5.57 72.72
C MET A 1 12.75 -6.42 71.56
N ILE A 2 11.84 -6.86 70.70
CA ILE A 2 12.15 -7.68 69.52
C ILE A 2 11.77 -6.81 68.34
N THR A 3 12.77 -6.33 67.62
CA THR A 3 12.61 -5.43 66.47
C THR A 3 12.37 -6.27 65.22
N SER A 4 11.23 -6.06 64.57
CA SER A 4 10.87 -6.68 63.30
C SER A 4 11.64 -6.03 62.14
N ALA A 5 12.13 -6.86 61.22
CA ALA A 5 12.66 -6.44 59.93
C ALA A 5 11.56 -6.63 58.86
N PRO A 6 11.35 -5.70 57.91
CA PRO A 6 10.39 -5.88 56.85
C PRO A 6 10.95 -6.73 55.71
N ALA A 7 10.10 -7.62 55.19
CA ALA A 7 10.34 -8.45 54.02
C ALA A 7 10.52 -7.58 52.76
N GLY A 8 11.72 -7.62 52.18
CA GLY A 8 11.98 -7.08 50.86
C GLY A 8 11.33 -7.97 49.80
N GLY A 9 10.27 -7.47 49.17
CA GLY A 9 9.70 -8.06 47.97
C GLY A 9 10.72 -8.00 46.84
N LEU A 10 11.14 -9.17 46.38
CA LEU A 10 11.89 -9.34 45.14
C LEU A 10 11.00 -8.86 43.98
N GLN A 11 11.33 -7.69 43.43
CA GLN A 11 10.88 -7.27 42.11
C GLN A 11 11.44 -8.26 41.08
N PRO A 12 10.61 -8.86 40.21
CA PRO A 12 11.12 -9.69 39.14
C PRO A 12 11.91 -8.81 38.16
N THR A 13 13.20 -9.11 38.00
CA THR A 13 14.07 -8.54 36.98
C THR A 13 13.50 -8.77 35.58
N GLU A 14 13.48 -7.73 34.74
CA GLU A 14 12.97 -7.68 33.35
C GLU A 14 13.50 -8.77 32.39
N GLN A 15 14.42 -9.64 32.83
CA GLN A 15 15.02 -10.71 32.04
C GLN A 15 14.20 -12.00 31.98
N THR A 16 13.05 -12.10 32.64
CA THR A 16 12.19 -13.31 32.60
C THR A 16 11.06 -13.25 31.56
N LEU A 17 11.04 -12.25 30.66
CA LEU A 17 10.05 -12.13 29.57
C LEU A 17 10.46 -12.82 28.25
N TRP A 18 11.45 -13.72 28.27
CA TRP A 18 11.88 -14.48 27.07
C TRP A 18 11.18 -15.84 26.90
N GLY A 19 10.09 -16.08 27.65
CA GLY A 19 9.23 -17.25 27.51
C GLY A 19 7.98 -17.03 26.65
N TYR A 20 7.65 -15.79 26.29
CA TYR A 20 6.56 -15.51 25.35
C TYR A 20 7.08 -15.73 23.93
N CYS A 21 6.69 -16.84 23.31
CA CYS A 21 6.88 -17.07 21.88
C CYS A 21 6.11 -16.00 21.11
N MET A 22 6.74 -14.84 20.91
CA MET A 22 6.15 -13.71 20.20
C MET A 22 5.74 -14.17 18.81
N THR A 23 4.44 -14.19 18.56
CA THR A 23 3.89 -14.64 17.29
C THR A 23 4.18 -13.56 16.25
N THR A 24 5.14 -13.88 15.37
CA THR A 24 5.52 -13.04 14.24
C THR A 24 4.60 -13.28 13.06
N VAL A 25 4.10 -12.19 12.48
CA VAL A 25 3.25 -12.21 11.28
C VAL A 25 3.99 -11.44 10.19
N PHE A 26 4.23 -12.07 9.04
CA PHE A 26 4.85 -11.38 7.90
C PHE A 26 3.77 -10.63 7.11
N LEU A 27 4.02 -9.36 6.78
CA LEU A 27 3.11 -8.57 5.94
C LEU A 27 3.83 -8.10 4.67
N SER A 28 3.52 -8.80 3.60
CA SER A 28 3.87 -8.45 2.23
C SER A 28 2.76 -7.60 1.60
N SER A 29 3.13 -6.51 0.94
CA SER A 29 2.20 -5.72 0.14
C SER A 29 2.91 -5.07 -1.05
N THR A 30 2.14 -4.76 -2.09
CA THR A 30 2.61 -3.87 -3.15
C THR A 30 2.95 -2.49 -2.55
N PRO A 31 4.03 -1.83 -3.02
CA PRO A 31 4.45 -0.55 -2.48
C PRO A 31 3.62 0.61 -3.07
N PHE A 32 3.58 1.73 -2.35
CA PHE A 32 2.90 3.00 -2.70
C PHE A 32 1.38 2.99 -2.69
N ASP A 33 0.72 2.04 -3.36
CA ASP A 33 -0.75 1.95 -3.41
C ASP A 33 -1.37 1.53 -2.07
N LEU A 34 -0.65 0.69 -1.31
CA LEU A 34 -1.11 0.16 -0.02
C LEU A 34 -0.41 0.76 1.20
N ALA A 35 0.33 1.86 1.08
CA ALA A 35 1.09 2.42 2.18
C ALA A 35 0.23 2.75 3.43
N ALA A 36 -0.95 3.34 3.21
CA ALA A 36 -1.90 3.64 4.29
C ALA A 36 -2.52 2.37 4.91
N HIS A 37 -2.87 1.39 4.07
CA HIS A 37 -3.39 0.09 4.52
C HIS A 37 -2.37 -0.62 5.42
N ARG A 38 -1.11 -0.62 4.98
CA ARG A 38 0.00 -1.27 5.68
C ARG A 38 0.23 -0.69 7.07
N LYS A 39 0.17 0.64 7.20
CA LYS A 39 0.31 1.31 8.49
C LYS A 39 -0.83 0.89 9.44
N GLU A 40 -2.06 0.95 8.97
CA GLU A 40 -3.25 0.62 9.79
C GLU A 40 -3.25 -0.85 10.23
N ILE A 41 -2.88 -1.78 9.35
CA ILE A 41 -2.72 -3.20 9.70
C ILE A 41 -1.58 -3.37 10.71
N GLY A 42 -0.43 -2.72 10.48
CA GLY A 42 0.71 -2.77 11.40
C GLY A 42 0.36 -2.30 12.81
N ASP A 43 -0.38 -1.19 12.91
CA ASP A 43 -0.85 -0.62 14.17
C ASP A 43 -1.83 -1.59 14.86
N THR A 44 -2.77 -2.18 14.10
CA THR A 44 -3.77 -3.15 14.61
C THR A 44 -3.12 -4.43 15.13
N LEU A 45 -2.16 -4.99 14.38
CA LEU A 45 -1.43 -6.19 14.78
C LEU A 45 -0.60 -5.95 16.04
N SER A 46 0.07 -4.80 16.11
CA SER A 46 0.85 -4.40 17.28
C SER A 46 -0.04 -4.23 18.52
N ALA A 47 -1.22 -3.64 18.37
CA ALA A 47 -2.20 -3.50 19.45
C ALA A 47 -2.72 -4.86 19.97
N ALA A 48 -2.73 -5.90 19.13
CA ALA A 48 -3.09 -7.26 19.51
C ALA A 48 -1.93 -8.05 20.14
N GLY A 49 -0.75 -7.45 20.32
CA GLY A 49 0.44 -8.14 20.82
C GLY A 49 1.09 -9.09 19.79
N LEU A 50 0.72 -8.95 18.51
CA LEU A 50 1.40 -9.61 17.39
C LEU A 50 2.52 -8.72 16.89
N HIS A 51 3.61 -9.33 16.43
CA HIS A 51 4.76 -8.58 15.93
C HIS A 51 4.78 -8.62 14.40
N PRO A 52 4.31 -7.56 13.71
CA PRO A 52 4.33 -7.52 12.26
C PRO A 52 5.76 -7.33 11.74
N ALA A 53 6.25 -8.30 10.98
CA ALA A 53 7.48 -8.18 10.22
C ALA A 53 7.20 -7.37 8.94
N LEU A 54 7.36 -6.05 9.04
CA LEU A 54 7.21 -5.12 7.93
C LEU A 54 8.56 -4.87 7.24
N THR A 55 8.68 -5.24 5.97
CA THR A 55 9.85 -5.00 5.12
C THR A 55 9.75 -3.66 4.37
N PHE A 56 10.82 -2.88 4.29
CA PHE A 56 10.84 -1.63 3.53
C PHE A 56 11.45 -1.85 2.14
N PRO A 57 11.27 -0.94 1.16
CA PRO A 57 11.87 -1.08 -0.16
C PRO A 57 13.39 -1.36 -0.13
N ASP A 58 14.09 -0.81 0.86
CA ASP A 58 15.54 -0.95 1.02
C ASP A 58 15.96 -2.22 1.77
N THR A 59 15.01 -3.00 2.30
CA THR A 59 15.32 -4.25 2.99
C THR A 59 15.85 -5.28 1.97
N PRO A 60 17.05 -5.85 2.20
CA PRO A 60 17.63 -6.84 1.29
C PRO A 60 16.70 -8.05 1.07
N VAL A 61 16.68 -8.58 -0.15
CA VAL A 61 15.83 -9.73 -0.52
C VAL A 61 16.07 -10.92 0.42
N SER A 62 17.33 -11.23 0.73
CA SER A 62 17.68 -12.33 1.65
C SER A 62 17.07 -12.16 3.04
N GLU A 63 16.98 -10.93 3.55
CA GLU A 63 16.36 -10.64 4.84
C GLU A 63 14.84 -10.77 4.78
N ARG A 64 14.21 -10.29 3.69
CA ARG A 64 12.77 -10.45 3.46
C ARG A 64 12.37 -11.93 3.48
N LEU A 65 13.08 -12.76 2.72
CA LEU A 65 12.82 -14.20 2.66
C LEU A 65 13.10 -14.89 4.00
N ARG A 66 14.14 -14.47 4.73
CA ARG A 66 14.38 -14.97 6.10
C ARG A 66 13.19 -14.67 7.02
N LEU A 67 12.63 -13.47 6.97
CA LEU A 67 11.48 -13.07 7.79
C LEU A 67 10.23 -13.89 7.44
N VAL A 68 9.98 -14.15 6.15
CA VAL A 68 8.89 -15.04 5.70
C VAL A 68 9.03 -16.42 6.35
N ARG A 69 10.20 -17.05 6.23
CA ARG A 69 10.47 -18.40 6.77
C ARG A 69 10.29 -18.49 8.29
N THR A 70 10.57 -17.40 9.02
CA THR A 70 10.49 -17.37 10.49
C THR A 70 9.13 -16.95 11.02
N SER A 71 8.20 -16.55 10.15
CA SER A 71 6.87 -16.08 10.55
C SER A 71 5.89 -17.23 10.70
N LYS A 72 4.95 -17.12 11.64
CA LYS A 72 3.91 -18.14 11.83
C LYS A 72 2.83 -18.07 10.77
N VAL A 73 2.56 -16.86 10.26
CA VAL A 73 1.59 -16.58 9.21
C VAL A 73 2.19 -15.54 8.28
N CYS A 74 1.96 -15.71 6.98
CA CYS A 74 2.29 -14.74 5.94
C CYS A 74 1.00 -14.11 5.43
N ILE A 75 0.94 -12.79 5.36
CA ILE A 75 -0.15 -12.04 4.76
C ILE A 75 0.41 -11.38 3.51
N VAL A 76 -0.21 -11.64 2.37
CA VAL A 76 0.20 -11.09 1.08
C VAL A 76 -0.97 -10.31 0.49
N ILE A 77 -0.74 -9.02 0.28
CA ILE A 77 -1.76 -8.10 -0.24
C ILE A 77 -1.31 -7.57 -1.60
N PHE A 78 -2.12 -7.82 -2.63
CA PHE A 78 -1.88 -7.30 -3.96
C PHE A 78 -2.84 -6.16 -4.27
N GLY A 79 -2.28 -4.99 -4.56
CA GLY A 79 -3.03 -3.89 -5.15
C GLY A 79 -2.96 -3.91 -6.67
N MET A 80 -2.60 -2.76 -7.25
CA MET A 80 -2.66 -2.50 -8.69
C MET A 80 -1.29 -2.21 -9.30
N MET A 81 -0.24 -2.31 -8.50
CA MET A 81 1.15 -2.21 -8.93
C MET A 81 1.86 -3.54 -8.77
N LEU A 82 2.73 -3.89 -9.71
CA LEU A 82 3.64 -5.03 -9.60
C LEU A 82 4.67 -4.78 -8.50
N GLY A 83 5.06 -3.52 -8.29
CA GLY A 83 6.00 -3.09 -7.26
C GLY A 83 7.46 -3.29 -7.67
N ASN A 84 8.33 -3.37 -6.67
CA ASN A 84 9.76 -3.54 -6.90
C ASN A 84 10.04 -4.92 -7.50
N VAL A 85 10.80 -4.94 -8.59
CA VAL A 85 11.24 -6.16 -9.27
C VAL A 85 12.69 -6.42 -8.90
N ASP A 86 12.98 -7.66 -8.50
CA ASP A 86 14.33 -8.12 -8.25
C ASP A 86 15.09 -8.24 -9.59
N PRO A 87 16.26 -7.59 -9.74
CA PRO A 87 16.99 -7.57 -11.01
C PRO A 87 17.54 -8.95 -11.41
N ASP A 88 17.82 -9.82 -10.43
CA ASP A 88 18.45 -11.12 -10.67
C ASP A 88 17.43 -12.15 -11.18
N THR A 89 16.22 -12.16 -10.60
CA THR A 89 15.15 -13.11 -10.95
C THR A 89 14.13 -12.56 -11.94
N GLY A 90 14.02 -11.23 -12.07
CA GLY A 90 12.99 -10.57 -12.86
C GLY A 90 11.57 -10.68 -12.31
N LYS A 91 11.42 -11.18 -11.06
CA LYS A 91 10.15 -11.33 -10.35
C LYS A 91 9.91 -10.16 -9.39
N SER A 92 8.65 -9.87 -9.06
CA SER A 92 8.36 -8.86 -8.03
C SER A 92 8.77 -9.37 -6.65
N LEU A 93 9.16 -8.47 -5.75
CA LEU A 93 9.52 -8.84 -4.39
C LEU A 93 8.36 -9.52 -3.66
N VAL A 94 7.13 -9.07 -3.88
CA VAL A 94 5.91 -9.68 -3.33
C VAL A 94 5.72 -11.09 -3.88
N GLN A 95 6.00 -11.31 -5.17
CA GLN A 95 5.96 -12.65 -5.77
C GLN A 95 7.00 -13.57 -5.13
N LEU A 96 8.24 -13.10 -4.94
CA LEU A 96 9.29 -13.89 -4.28
C LEU A 96 8.89 -14.24 -2.84
N GLU A 97 8.36 -13.28 -2.08
CA GLU A 97 7.89 -13.51 -0.72
C GLU A 97 6.74 -14.52 -0.65
N TYR A 98 5.80 -14.45 -1.61
CA TYR A 98 4.72 -15.44 -1.74
C TYR A 98 5.26 -16.84 -2.09
N GLU A 99 6.10 -16.96 -3.12
CA GLU A 99 6.69 -18.24 -3.52
C GLU A 99 7.51 -18.87 -2.39
N GLU A 100 8.23 -18.04 -1.62
CA GLU A 100 8.97 -18.48 -0.45
C GLU A 100 8.05 -19.01 0.66
N ALA A 101 6.94 -18.31 0.93
CA ALA A 101 5.94 -18.78 1.89
C ALA A 101 5.35 -20.14 1.48
N GLN A 102 5.12 -20.34 0.18
CA GLN A 102 4.67 -21.64 -0.36
C GLN A 102 5.73 -22.72 -0.18
N LEU A 103 6.99 -22.42 -0.52
CA LEU A 103 8.09 -23.36 -0.44
C LEU A 103 8.30 -23.90 0.99
N TYR A 104 8.14 -23.04 2.00
CA TYR A 104 8.28 -23.40 3.41
C TYR A 104 6.95 -23.76 4.08
N SER A 105 5.86 -23.88 3.31
CA SER A 105 4.52 -24.21 3.81
C SER A 105 4.05 -23.30 4.96
N VAL A 106 4.40 -22.01 4.88
CA VAL A 106 3.93 -21.00 5.83
C VAL A 106 2.46 -20.72 5.52
N PRO A 107 1.54 -20.80 6.50
CA PRO A 107 0.14 -20.43 6.31
C PRO A 107 0.04 -19.02 5.70
N THR A 108 -0.54 -18.93 4.50
CA THR A 108 -0.55 -17.71 3.69
C THR A 108 -1.96 -17.21 3.51
N LEU A 109 -2.21 -15.94 3.85
CA LEU A 109 -3.46 -15.25 3.62
C LEU A 109 -3.28 -14.29 2.44
N VAL A 110 -4.04 -14.51 1.37
CA VAL A 110 -3.96 -13.70 0.16
C VAL A 110 -5.15 -12.75 0.07
N PHE A 111 -4.86 -11.46 -0.06
CA PHE A 111 -5.84 -10.41 -0.25
C PHE A 111 -5.61 -9.71 -1.58
N LEU A 112 -6.66 -9.61 -2.40
CA LEU A 112 -6.66 -8.82 -3.63
C LEU A 112 -7.50 -7.56 -3.45
N MET A 113 -6.99 -6.44 -3.94
CA MET A 113 -7.78 -5.21 -4.06
C MET A 113 -8.91 -5.42 -5.06
N ASP A 114 -10.13 -5.05 -4.67
CA ASP A 114 -11.26 -5.02 -5.58
C ASP A 114 -11.10 -3.85 -6.57
N GLU A 115 -11.01 -4.16 -7.87
CA GLU A 115 -10.74 -3.16 -8.90
C GLU A 115 -11.97 -2.30 -9.24
N ASP A 116 -13.17 -2.80 -8.95
CA ASP A 116 -14.43 -2.12 -9.25
C ASP A 116 -14.81 -1.14 -8.12
N GLU A 117 -14.50 -1.51 -6.87
CA GLU A 117 -14.89 -0.72 -5.70
C GLU A 117 -13.74 0.15 -5.14
N HIS A 118 -12.48 -0.21 -5.37
CA HIS A 118 -11.34 0.51 -4.80
C HIS A 118 -10.77 1.56 -5.76
N TRP A 119 -11.06 2.84 -5.48
CA TRP A 119 -10.60 3.94 -6.33
C TRP A 119 -9.12 4.27 -6.09
N ILE A 120 -8.27 3.86 -7.01
CA ILE A 120 -6.86 4.26 -7.06
C ILE A 120 -6.60 5.26 -8.18
N LEU A 121 -5.56 6.09 -8.01
CA LEU A 121 -5.13 6.98 -9.08
C LEU A 121 -4.45 6.16 -10.18
N PRO A 122 -4.66 6.47 -11.47
CA PRO A 122 -3.97 5.80 -12.57
C PRO A 122 -2.44 5.84 -12.48
N LYS A 123 -1.85 6.82 -11.76
CA LYS A 123 -0.40 6.89 -11.50
C LYS A 123 0.10 5.80 -10.54
N HIS A 124 -0.82 5.14 -9.83
CA HIS A 124 -0.58 4.03 -8.91
C HIS A 124 -1.18 2.73 -9.45
N ALA A 125 -1.40 2.66 -10.77
CA ALA A 125 -1.77 1.44 -11.47
C ALA A 125 -0.69 1.15 -12.52
N ASP A 126 -0.10 -0.03 -12.48
CA ASP A 126 0.84 -0.44 -13.51
C ASP A 126 0.08 -0.76 -14.81
N THR A 127 0.56 -0.18 -15.92
CA THR A 127 0.01 -0.43 -17.25
C THR A 127 1.10 -0.99 -18.18
N GLY A 128 0.70 -1.62 -19.28
CA GLY A 128 1.64 -2.23 -20.23
C GLY A 128 2.25 -3.54 -19.69
N PRO A 129 3.54 -3.84 -19.96
CA PRO A 129 4.16 -5.11 -19.60
C PRO A 129 4.14 -5.43 -18.10
N ALA A 130 4.27 -4.43 -17.24
CA ALA A 130 4.22 -4.62 -15.78
C ALA A 130 2.81 -4.99 -15.33
N GLY A 131 1.77 -4.33 -15.88
CA GLY A 131 0.38 -4.66 -15.61
C GLY A 131 -0.02 -6.05 -16.08
N LEU A 132 0.47 -6.49 -17.25
CA LEU A 132 0.26 -7.86 -17.73
C LEU A 132 0.87 -8.90 -16.79
N ARG A 133 2.12 -8.68 -16.33
CA ARG A 133 2.77 -9.56 -15.36
C ARG A 133 2.01 -9.63 -14.03
N LEU A 134 1.47 -8.50 -13.57
CA LEU A 134 0.64 -8.47 -12.36
C LEU A 134 -0.65 -9.26 -12.57
N ALA A 135 -1.32 -9.10 -13.71
CA ALA A 135 -2.53 -9.84 -14.05
C ALA A 135 -2.27 -11.35 -14.12
N ASP A 136 -1.18 -11.77 -14.76
CA ASP A 136 -0.75 -13.18 -14.83
C ASP A 136 -0.46 -13.74 -13.43
N LEU A 137 0.23 -12.96 -12.58
CA LEU A 137 0.51 -13.35 -11.19
C LEU A 137 -0.78 -13.50 -10.38
N LYS A 138 -1.70 -12.52 -10.44
CA LYS A 138 -3.00 -12.60 -9.77
C LYS A 138 -3.76 -13.83 -10.24
N ALA A 139 -3.83 -14.08 -11.55
CA ALA A 139 -4.50 -15.25 -12.12
C ALA A 139 -3.87 -16.57 -11.65
N GLN A 140 -2.54 -16.66 -11.57
CA GLN A 140 -1.84 -17.83 -11.05
C GLN A 140 -2.19 -18.10 -9.58
N ILE A 141 -2.22 -17.05 -8.76
CA ILE A 141 -2.53 -17.17 -7.33
C ILE A 141 -4.00 -17.56 -7.12
N SER A 142 -4.92 -17.06 -7.96
CA SER A 142 -6.34 -17.43 -7.93
C SER A 142 -6.61 -18.91 -8.16
N LEU A 143 -5.69 -19.60 -8.86
CA LEU A 143 -5.80 -21.04 -9.09
C LEU A 143 -5.30 -21.86 -7.89
N GLN A 144 -4.47 -21.28 -7.03
CA GLN A 144 -3.74 -21.98 -5.98
C GLN A 144 -4.25 -21.67 -4.57
N HIS A 145 -4.86 -20.51 -4.34
CA HIS A 145 -5.27 -20.04 -3.01
C HIS A 145 -6.70 -19.54 -2.96
N GLU A 146 -7.28 -19.61 -1.76
CA GLU A 146 -8.52 -18.90 -1.44
C GLU A 146 -8.22 -17.40 -1.38
N ILE A 147 -8.65 -16.68 -2.41
CA ILE A 147 -8.48 -15.23 -2.48
C ILE A 147 -9.63 -14.54 -1.78
N ARG A 148 -9.28 -13.50 -1.02
CA ARG A 148 -10.25 -12.58 -0.43
C ARG A 148 -10.09 -11.19 -1.03
N PHE A 149 -11.18 -10.67 -1.57
CA PHE A 149 -11.22 -9.31 -2.06
C PHE A 149 -11.43 -8.33 -0.91
N PHE A 150 -10.94 -7.09 -1.05
CA PHE A 150 -11.24 -6.02 -0.12
C PHE A 150 -11.56 -4.71 -0.86
N GLU A 151 -12.48 -3.95 -0.28
CA GLU A 151 -13.06 -2.75 -0.89
C GLU A 151 -12.52 -1.48 -0.24
N SER A 152 -12.06 -1.58 1.02
CA SER A 152 -11.55 -0.44 1.78
C SER A 152 -10.50 -0.84 2.81
N ARG A 153 -9.82 0.16 3.38
CA ARG A 153 -8.87 -0.01 4.48
C ARG A 153 -9.49 -0.70 5.70
N ALA A 154 -10.69 -0.26 6.08
CA ALA A 154 -11.40 -0.78 7.22
C ALA A 154 -11.84 -2.24 7.00
N ASP A 155 -12.33 -2.53 5.79
CA ASP A 155 -12.72 -3.87 5.38
C ASP A 155 -11.53 -4.84 5.39
N LEU A 156 -10.39 -4.44 4.80
CA LEU A 156 -9.16 -5.23 4.81
C LEU A 156 -8.69 -5.54 6.24
N THR A 157 -8.66 -4.53 7.10
CA THR A 157 -8.24 -4.69 8.50
C THR A 157 -9.17 -5.65 9.25
N SER A 158 -10.48 -5.55 9.03
CA SER A 158 -11.48 -6.45 9.61
C SER A 158 -11.31 -7.89 9.15
N LYS A 159 -11.12 -8.09 7.84
CA LYS A 159 -10.93 -9.43 7.25
C LYS A 159 -9.64 -10.08 7.76
N ILE A 160 -8.54 -9.32 7.86
CA ILE A 160 -7.28 -9.80 8.43
C ILE A 160 -7.45 -10.16 9.91
N ALA A 161 -8.07 -9.28 10.71
CA ALA A 161 -8.28 -9.51 12.14
C ALA A 161 -9.11 -10.78 12.39
N ASN A 162 -10.21 -10.96 11.65
CA ASN A 162 -11.05 -12.16 11.77
C ASN A 162 -10.29 -13.43 11.40
N GLU A 163 -9.51 -13.41 10.33
CA GLU A 163 -8.81 -14.60 9.85
C GLU A 163 -7.61 -14.97 10.73
N LEU A 164 -6.86 -13.98 11.20
CA LEU A 164 -5.81 -14.22 12.18
C LEU A 164 -6.38 -14.70 13.52
N SER A 165 -7.55 -14.20 13.94
CA SER A 165 -8.24 -14.71 15.12
C SER A 165 -8.60 -16.19 14.95
N ARG A 166 -9.04 -16.58 13.75
CA ARG A 166 -9.33 -17.98 13.39
C ARG A 166 -8.09 -18.87 13.37
N LEU A 167 -6.98 -18.39 12.80
CA LEU A 167 -5.74 -19.17 12.65
C LEU A 167 -4.91 -19.26 13.92
N LEU A 168 -4.82 -18.18 14.68
CA LEU A 168 -3.94 -18.06 15.85
C LEU A 168 -4.69 -18.19 17.18
N GLY A 169 -6.02 -18.16 17.18
CA GLY A 169 -6.84 -18.20 18.39
C GLY A 169 -6.69 -16.96 19.29
N VAL A 170 -6.26 -15.83 18.72
CA VAL A 170 -6.07 -14.55 19.42
C VAL A 170 -7.24 -13.62 19.15
N ASN A 171 -7.63 -12.77 20.10
CA ASN A 171 -8.65 -11.75 19.86
C ASN A 171 -7.96 -10.46 19.41
N ILE A 172 -8.20 -10.05 18.16
CA ILE A 172 -7.59 -8.84 17.59
C ILE A 172 -8.60 -7.69 17.71
N PRO A 173 -8.31 -6.67 18.55
CA PRO A 173 -9.19 -5.51 18.66
C PRO A 173 -9.19 -4.72 17.34
N LEU A 174 -10.38 -4.38 16.86
CA LEU A 174 -10.54 -3.54 15.67
C LEU A 174 -10.33 -2.06 16.03
N PRO A 175 -9.63 -1.27 15.21
CA PRO A 175 -9.44 0.15 15.46
C PRO A 175 -10.74 0.95 15.29
N ASP A 176 -10.84 2.11 15.95
CA ASP A 176 -12.02 2.99 15.87
C ASP A 176 -12.34 3.43 14.43
N SER A 177 -11.32 3.50 13.56
CA SER A 177 -11.48 3.76 12.13
C SER A 177 -12.34 2.71 11.42
N VAL A 178 -12.25 1.45 11.86
CA VAL A 178 -13.07 0.34 11.37
C VAL A 178 -14.48 0.41 11.97
N LEU A 179 -14.58 0.66 13.28
CA LEU A 179 -15.87 0.69 13.98
C LEU A 179 -16.76 1.85 13.53
N ASN A 180 -16.16 2.98 13.15
CA ASN A 180 -16.86 4.18 12.71
C ASN A 180 -16.89 4.37 11.19
N ALA A 181 -16.34 3.42 10.41
CA ALA A 181 -16.44 3.48 8.96
C ALA A 181 -17.93 3.37 8.54
N PRO A 182 -18.43 4.22 7.62
CA PRO A 182 -19.75 4.04 7.05
C PRO A 182 -19.76 2.70 6.32
N SER A 183 -20.30 1.68 6.97
CA SER A 183 -20.46 0.36 6.38
C SER A 183 -21.38 0.50 5.17
N ALA A 184 -20.81 0.40 3.97
CA ALA A 184 -21.59 0.28 2.73
C ALA A 184 -22.56 -0.92 2.77
N TYR A 185 -22.36 -1.84 3.74
CA TYR A 185 -23.14 -3.07 3.93
C TYR A 185 -24.19 -3.04 5.05
N ALA A 186 -24.35 -1.96 5.81
CA ALA A 186 -25.36 -1.92 6.89
C ALA A 186 -26.81 -2.03 6.37
N GLY A 187 -27.06 -1.74 5.09
CA GLY A 187 -28.38 -1.81 4.47
C GLY A 187 -28.79 -3.19 3.91
N MET A 188 -27.87 -4.14 3.73
CA MET A 188 -28.17 -5.39 2.98
C MET A 188 -28.47 -6.60 3.87
N GLN A 189 -28.07 -6.61 5.15
CA GLN A 189 -28.37 -7.74 6.04
C GLN A 189 -29.75 -7.66 6.73
N GLN A 190 -30.48 -6.55 6.65
CA GLN A 190 -31.81 -6.43 7.27
C GLN A 190 -32.97 -6.98 6.41
N SER A 191 -32.78 -7.26 5.12
CA SER A 191 -33.87 -7.79 4.26
C SER A 191 -33.97 -9.31 4.20
N LEU A 192 -33.03 -10.05 4.79
CA LEU A 192 -33.06 -11.53 4.88
C LEU A 192 -33.56 -12.05 6.24
N SER A 193 -33.92 -11.16 7.17
CA SER A 193 -34.39 -11.51 8.52
C SER A 193 -35.81 -11.00 8.82
N SER A 194 -36.70 -11.07 7.83
CA SER A 194 -38.14 -10.89 8.06
C SER A 194 -38.93 -12.04 7.44
N ALA A 195 -38.79 -13.22 8.04
CA ALA A 195 -39.83 -14.25 7.94
C ALA A 195 -41.05 -13.78 8.76
N PRO A 196 -42.27 -13.80 8.20
CA PRO A 196 -43.45 -13.37 8.94
C PRO A 196 -43.77 -14.34 10.10
N PRO A 197 -44.29 -13.85 11.23
CA PRO A 197 -44.59 -14.69 12.38
C PRO A 197 -45.76 -15.62 12.09
N VAL A 198 -45.53 -16.92 12.32
CA VAL A 198 -46.55 -17.97 12.33
C VAL A 198 -47.46 -17.77 13.54
N ALA A 199 -48.75 -17.56 13.30
CA ALA A 199 -49.79 -17.46 14.31
C ALA A 199 -50.09 -18.82 14.97
N PRO A 200 -50.51 -18.86 16.26
CA PRO A 200 -50.69 -20.10 17.00
C PRO A 200 -52.03 -20.79 16.69
N ALA A 201 -52.01 -22.10 16.87
CA ALA A 201 -53.06 -23.07 16.59
C ALA A 201 -54.40 -22.77 17.28
N VAL A 202 -55.49 -22.99 16.53
CA VAL A 202 -56.84 -23.18 17.09
C VAL A 202 -57.45 -24.45 16.49
N THR A 203 -58.05 -25.20 17.41
CA THR A 203 -58.77 -26.48 17.38
C THR A 203 -59.71 -26.75 16.19
N ALA A 204 -59.75 -28.05 15.81
CA ALA A 204 -60.67 -28.71 14.87
C ALA A 204 -62.16 -28.64 15.33
N PRO A 205 -63.19 -29.02 14.51
CA PRO A 205 -63.38 -30.40 14.02
C PRO A 205 -63.99 -30.61 12.60
N ALA A 206 -63.81 -31.84 12.09
CA ALA A 206 -64.62 -32.68 11.17
C ALA A 206 -65.23 -32.05 9.88
N THR A 207 -65.21 -32.65 8.68
CA THR A 207 -65.79 -33.96 8.30
C THR A 207 -65.52 -34.23 6.79
N VAL A 208 -65.14 -35.46 6.43
CA VAL A 208 -65.45 -36.24 5.20
C VAL A 208 -65.31 -35.60 3.79
N ALA A 209 -64.42 -36.17 2.95
CA ALA A 209 -64.80 -36.93 1.75
C ALA A 209 -63.56 -37.41 0.98
N ALA A 210 -63.57 -38.70 0.62
CA ALA A 210 -62.53 -39.39 -0.12
C ALA A 210 -62.48 -38.97 -1.59
N SER A 211 -61.30 -38.94 -2.19
CA SER A 211 -61.10 -39.05 -3.64
C SER A 211 -59.80 -39.79 -3.95
N ALA A 212 -59.91 -40.62 -4.98
CA ALA A 212 -59.07 -41.76 -5.34
C ALA A 212 -57.63 -41.43 -5.76
N PRO A 213 -56.70 -42.40 -5.72
CA PRO A 213 -55.32 -42.21 -6.17
C PRO A 213 -55.23 -42.21 -7.70
N VAL A 214 -54.63 -41.15 -8.26
CA VAL A 214 -54.17 -41.12 -9.64
C VAL A 214 -52.75 -41.67 -9.70
N THR A 215 -52.59 -42.75 -10.44
CA THR A 215 -51.33 -43.41 -10.78
C THR A 215 -50.44 -42.49 -11.63
N PRO A 216 -49.13 -42.33 -11.32
CA PRO A 216 -48.21 -41.67 -12.24
C PRO A 216 -47.78 -42.63 -13.36
N ALA A 217 -47.76 -42.10 -14.59
CA ALA A 217 -47.27 -42.76 -15.79
C ALA A 217 -45.74 -43.00 -15.75
N PRO A 218 -45.22 -44.05 -16.41
CA PRO A 218 -43.79 -44.34 -16.43
C PRO A 218 -43.05 -43.39 -17.38
N VAL A 219 -42.07 -42.66 -16.85
CA VAL A 219 -41.12 -41.86 -17.64
C VAL A 219 -40.09 -42.80 -18.26
N ALA A 220 -39.97 -42.71 -19.58
CA ALA A 220 -39.08 -43.50 -20.41
C ALA A 220 -37.60 -43.29 -20.06
N ALA A 221 -36.85 -44.40 -20.04
CA ALA A 221 -35.41 -44.43 -19.88
C ALA A 221 -34.69 -43.79 -21.09
N PRO A 222 -33.64 -42.98 -20.90
CA PRO A 222 -32.80 -42.51 -21.99
C PRO A 222 -31.87 -43.62 -22.51
N ALA A 223 -31.73 -43.67 -23.83
CA ALA A 223 -30.89 -44.60 -24.57
C ALA A 223 -29.38 -44.45 -24.24
N PRO A 224 -28.57 -45.53 -24.38
CA PRO A 224 -27.14 -45.47 -24.11
C PRO A 224 -26.38 -44.66 -25.17
N ALA A 225 -25.47 -43.81 -24.71
CA ALA A 225 -24.53 -43.07 -25.55
C ALA A 225 -23.50 -44.01 -26.23
N PRO A 226 -23.06 -43.71 -27.46
CA PRO A 226 -22.13 -44.54 -28.21
C PRO A 226 -20.69 -44.44 -27.69
N VAL A 227 -19.99 -45.57 -27.82
CA VAL A 227 -18.60 -45.82 -27.42
C VAL A 227 -17.61 -45.13 -28.36
N ALA A 228 -16.69 -44.37 -27.75
CA ALA A 228 -15.32 -43.98 -28.09
C ALA A 228 -14.85 -43.83 -29.57
N ALA A 229 -14.21 -42.69 -29.85
CA ALA A 229 -13.13 -42.59 -30.83
C ALA A 229 -11.80 -42.26 -30.10
N PRO A 230 -10.67 -42.90 -30.44
CA PRO A 230 -9.38 -42.67 -29.78
C PRO A 230 -8.73 -41.35 -30.24
N ALA A 231 -8.04 -40.70 -29.31
CA ALA A 231 -7.29 -39.47 -29.52
C ALA A 231 -6.14 -39.65 -30.54
N PRO A 232 -5.87 -38.66 -31.41
CA PRO A 232 -4.71 -38.69 -32.30
C PRO A 232 -3.41 -38.50 -31.52
N ALA A 233 -2.40 -39.27 -31.92
CA ALA A 233 -1.06 -39.29 -31.36
C ALA A 233 -0.34 -37.93 -31.44
N ALA A 234 0.41 -37.61 -30.40
CA ALA A 234 1.28 -36.44 -30.31
C ALA A 234 2.37 -36.47 -31.39
N PRO A 235 2.70 -35.32 -32.02
CA PRO A 235 3.83 -35.22 -32.94
C PRO A 235 5.18 -35.32 -32.19
N PRO A 236 6.23 -35.86 -32.83
CA PRO A 236 7.53 -36.04 -32.21
C PRO A 236 8.26 -34.70 -31.96
N ALA A 237 9.02 -34.68 -30.87
CA ALA A 237 9.84 -33.57 -30.41
C ALA A 237 10.77 -33.04 -31.52
N ALA A 238 10.73 -31.72 -31.74
CA ALA A 238 11.67 -31.03 -32.60
C ALA A 238 13.07 -31.09 -31.97
N VAL A 239 14.03 -31.56 -32.78
CA VAL A 239 15.46 -31.57 -32.50
C VAL A 239 15.95 -30.13 -32.34
N VAL A 240 16.42 -29.79 -31.13
CA VAL A 240 17.09 -28.52 -30.84
C VAL A 240 18.50 -28.57 -31.44
N THR A 241 18.73 -27.74 -32.46
CA THR A 241 20.07 -27.45 -32.97
C THR A 241 20.81 -26.50 -32.02
N PRO A 242 22.10 -26.73 -31.72
CA PRO A 242 22.88 -25.82 -30.88
C PRO A 242 23.19 -24.53 -31.63
N VAL A 243 22.78 -23.40 -31.05
CA VAL A 243 23.13 -22.06 -31.51
C VAL A 243 24.61 -21.79 -31.21
N ALA A 244 25.30 -21.28 -32.23
CA ALA A 244 26.72 -20.99 -32.23
C ALA A 244 27.15 -19.98 -31.15
N ALA A 245 28.33 -20.23 -30.59
CA ALA A 245 29.00 -19.42 -29.60
C ALA A 245 29.20 -17.96 -30.06
N THR A 246 28.87 -17.04 -29.17
CA THR A 246 29.11 -15.59 -29.32
C THR A 246 30.62 -15.31 -29.20
N PRO A 247 31.22 -14.48 -30.06
CA PRO A 247 32.64 -14.13 -29.96
C PRO A 247 32.92 -13.21 -28.75
N PRO A 248 34.16 -13.24 -28.20
CA PRO A 248 34.53 -12.50 -26.99
C PRO A 248 34.62 -10.99 -27.25
N VAL A 249 34.12 -10.23 -26.27
CA VAL A 249 34.18 -8.77 -26.20
C VAL A 249 35.63 -8.31 -25.97
N PRO A 250 36.16 -7.31 -26.71
CA PRO A 250 37.51 -6.80 -26.50
C PRO A 250 37.66 -5.99 -25.20
N PRO A 251 38.87 -5.95 -24.61
CA PRO A 251 39.10 -5.30 -23.31
C PRO A 251 39.05 -3.77 -23.40
N VAL A 252 38.41 -3.18 -22.38
CA VAL A 252 38.30 -1.74 -22.14
C VAL A 252 39.67 -1.18 -21.72
N PRO A 253 40.15 -0.06 -22.31
CA PRO A 253 41.42 0.56 -21.92
C PRO A 253 41.33 1.27 -20.55
N PRO A 254 42.45 1.33 -19.79
CA PRO A 254 42.47 1.91 -18.46
C PRO A 254 42.38 3.44 -18.46
N ALA A 255 41.71 3.97 -17.43
CA ALA A 255 41.48 5.39 -17.20
C ALA A 255 42.78 6.18 -16.95
N VAL A 256 42.87 7.36 -17.56
CA VAL A 256 43.96 8.33 -17.41
C VAL A 256 43.78 9.11 -16.09
N PRO A 257 44.82 9.26 -15.25
CA PRO A 257 44.74 10.07 -14.03
C PRO A 257 44.86 11.57 -14.32
N ALA A 258 44.07 12.36 -13.59
CA ALA A 258 44.01 13.81 -13.66
C ALA A 258 45.32 14.50 -13.26
N GLN A 259 45.71 15.54 -14.01
CA GLN A 259 46.77 16.48 -13.64
C GLN A 259 46.22 17.67 -12.82
N PRO A 260 46.99 18.22 -11.85
CA PRO A 260 46.65 19.43 -11.10
C PRO A 260 47.37 20.67 -11.69
N VAL A 261 46.66 21.79 -11.80
CA VAL A 261 47.19 23.11 -12.19
C VAL A 261 46.23 24.15 -11.59
N ALA A 262 46.58 25.28 -10.97
CA ALA A 262 47.77 25.87 -10.35
C ALA A 262 47.24 27.15 -9.67
N GLU A 263 47.93 27.62 -8.63
CA GLU A 263 47.77 28.95 -8.03
C GLU A 263 48.05 30.09 -9.03
N PRO A 264 47.57 31.32 -8.75
CA PRO A 264 48.54 32.42 -8.72
C PRO A 264 48.33 33.50 -7.64
N VAL A 265 49.45 33.80 -6.96
CA VAL A 265 50.04 35.11 -6.56
C VAL A 265 49.20 36.29 -6.05
N SER A 266 49.43 36.58 -4.76
CA SER A 266 49.92 37.83 -4.14
C SER A 266 49.85 39.18 -4.87
N ALA A 267 49.25 40.17 -4.21
CA ALA A 267 49.73 41.55 -4.19
C ALA A 267 49.53 42.18 -2.79
N SER A 268 50.62 42.76 -2.28
CA SER A 268 50.82 43.42 -0.99
C SER A 268 50.86 44.94 -1.20
N VAL A 269 50.34 45.77 -0.28
CA VAL A 269 50.88 47.11 0.10
C VAL A 269 50.23 47.62 1.42
N SER A 270 51.11 47.79 2.42
CA SER A 270 51.26 48.83 3.47
C SER A 270 50.19 49.22 4.51
N ALA A 271 50.64 49.14 5.77
CA ALA A 271 50.15 49.78 7.01
C ALA A 271 50.80 51.18 7.22
N PRO A 272 50.45 51.98 8.29
CA PRO A 272 50.93 51.72 9.67
C PRO A 272 50.00 52.11 10.87
N THR A 273 49.92 51.23 11.89
CA THR A 273 50.23 51.38 13.37
C THR A 273 49.58 52.51 14.25
N PRO A 274 49.36 52.37 15.60
CA PRO A 274 48.95 51.23 16.48
C PRO A 274 47.88 51.51 17.61
N ALA A 275 47.31 50.42 18.16
CA ALA A 275 46.99 50.05 19.58
C ALA A 275 46.00 50.88 20.47
N PRO A 276 45.45 50.34 21.60
CA PRO A 276 45.59 48.98 22.19
C PRO A 276 44.27 48.22 22.58
N ALA A 277 44.42 46.89 22.68
CA ALA A 277 43.81 45.91 23.62
C ALA A 277 42.31 45.93 23.98
N VAL A 278 41.65 44.76 23.89
CA VAL A 278 40.93 44.03 24.98
C VAL A 278 40.36 42.69 24.47
N ALA A 279 40.71 41.63 25.21
CA ALA A 279 40.04 40.35 25.53
C ALA A 279 39.25 39.50 24.49
N ASP A 280 39.66 38.22 24.43
CA ASP A 280 38.90 36.97 24.34
C ASP A 280 37.51 36.96 23.68
N SER A 281 37.41 36.29 22.52
CA SER A 281 36.19 35.60 22.08
C SER A 281 36.52 34.48 21.10
N LYS A 282 36.00 33.29 21.43
CA LYS A 282 35.99 32.02 20.70
C LYS A 282 35.38 32.21 19.28
N PRO A 283 35.91 31.61 18.20
CA PRO A 283 35.30 31.72 16.88
C PRO A 283 34.04 30.84 16.82
N VAL A 284 32.90 31.50 16.65
CA VAL A 284 31.62 30.90 16.23
C VAL A 284 31.78 30.49 14.76
N ALA A 285 31.40 29.24 14.46
CA ALA A 285 31.46 28.67 13.13
C ALA A 285 30.70 29.53 12.10
N GLU A 286 31.37 29.78 10.99
CA GLU A 286 30.90 30.51 9.82
C GLU A 286 29.73 29.73 9.16
N PRO A 287 28.61 30.37 8.80
CA PRO A 287 27.48 29.69 8.19
C PRO A 287 27.85 29.20 6.79
N GLU A 288 27.72 27.89 6.58
CA GLU A 288 27.92 27.25 5.29
C GLU A 288 27.09 27.94 4.19
N LYS A 289 27.75 28.24 3.06
CA LYS A 289 27.14 28.78 1.86
C LYS A 289 25.92 27.94 1.46
N PRO A 290 24.73 28.53 1.26
CA PRO A 290 23.57 27.78 0.80
C PRO A 290 23.86 27.19 -0.59
N ALA A 291 23.73 25.86 -0.68
CA ALA A 291 23.79 25.11 -1.92
C ALA A 291 22.86 25.75 -2.98
N ALA A 292 23.33 25.80 -4.23
CA ALA A 292 22.63 26.42 -5.34
C ALA A 292 21.18 25.91 -5.45
N ARG A 293 20.21 26.74 -5.04
CA ARG A 293 18.78 26.45 -5.20
C ARG A 293 18.50 26.29 -6.69
N GLY A 294 18.21 25.07 -7.11
CA GLY A 294 17.68 24.80 -8.44
C GLY A 294 16.46 25.69 -8.69
N LYS A 295 16.35 26.24 -9.91
CA LYS A 295 15.18 27.03 -10.30
C LYS A 295 13.95 26.15 -10.18
N VAL A 296 13.12 26.40 -9.16
CA VAL A 296 11.88 25.63 -8.96
C VAL A 296 10.93 26.01 -10.10
N GLN A 297 10.56 25.03 -10.91
CA GLN A 297 9.67 25.24 -12.03
C GLN A 297 8.25 25.54 -11.52
N ARG A 298 7.66 26.62 -12.03
CA ARG A 298 6.30 27.08 -11.73
C ARG A 298 5.50 27.19 -13.03
N TYR A 299 4.20 26.92 -12.96
CA TYR A 299 3.30 27.10 -14.09
C TYR A 299 2.54 28.42 -13.93
N ASP A 300 2.74 29.40 -14.81
CA ASP A 300 2.05 30.69 -14.70
C ASP A 300 0.55 30.56 -15.00
N LEU A 301 -0.28 30.67 -13.97
CA LEU A 301 -1.72 30.47 -14.12
C LEU A 301 -2.40 31.78 -14.53
N THR A 302 -3.10 31.77 -15.67
CA THR A 302 -3.90 32.91 -16.13
C THR A 302 -5.08 33.16 -15.19
N GLY A 303 -5.52 34.42 -15.09
CA GLY A 303 -6.63 34.81 -14.20
C GLY A 303 -7.90 33.95 -14.33
N PRO A 304 -8.43 33.73 -15.55
CA PRO A 304 -9.62 32.89 -15.75
C PRO A 304 -9.42 31.43 -15.30
N ARG A 305 -8.24 30.85 -15.55
CA ARG A 305 -7.92 29.48 -15.11
C ARG A 305 -7.79 29.39 -13.60
N TYR A 306 -7.19 30.39 -12.97
CA TYR A 306 -7.12 30.48 -11.52
C TYR A 306 -8.52 30.50 -10.90
N MET A 307 -9.42 31.36 -11.40
CA MET A 307 -10.79 31.45 -10.88
C MET A 307 -11.55 30.12 -11.01
N PHE A 308 -11.39 29.43 -12.14
CA PHE A 308 -11.98 28.11 -12.35
C PHE A 308 -11.49 27.08 -11.33
N PHE A 309 -10.17 26.97 -11.11
CA PHE A 309 -9.64 26.01 -10.14
C PHE A 309 -9.94 26.41 -8.69
N ARG A 310 -9.91 27.71 -8.37
CA ARG A 310 -10.30 28.24 -7.08
C ARG A 310 -11.70 27.81 -6.69
N GLU A 311 -12.68 27.97 -7.60
CA GLU A 311 -14.08 27.58 -7.34
C GLU A 311 -14.21 26.08 -7.00
N LYS A 312 -13.41 25.22 -7.65
CA LYS A 312 -13.42 23.78 -7.40
C LYS A 312 -12.73 23.38 -6.11
N VAL A 313 -11.67 24.08 -5.74
CA VAL A 313 -10.83 23.74 -4.58
C VAL A 313 -11.37 24.37 -3.29
N GLN A 314 -12.03 25.53 -3.36
CA GLN A 314 -12.54 26.26 -2.20
C GLN A 314 -13.34 25.40 -1.20
N PRO A 315 -14.23 24.48 -1.63
CA PRO A 315 -15.02 23.67 -0.69
C PRO A 315 -14.19 22.69 0.15
N ALA A 316 -12.98 22.32 -0.31
CA ALA A 316 -12.10 21.40 0.41
C ALA A 316 -11.15 22.11 1.38
N LEU A 317 -11.06 23.44 1.32
CA LEU A 317 -10.23 24.21 2.24
C LEU A 317 -10.98 24.40 3.56
N THR A 318 -10.52 23.72 4.61
CA THR A 318 -11.03 23.88 5.98
C THR A 318 -10.58 25.20 6.62
N ILE A 319 -9.55 25.83 6.07
CA ILE A 319 -8.91 27.03 6.60
C ILE A 319 -9.03 28.15 5.55
N PRO A 320 -9.35 29.40 5.94
CA PRO A 320 -9.39 30.51 5.01
C PRO A 320 -7.97 30.81 4.47
N VAL A 321 -7.76 30.51 3.18
CA VAL A 321 -6.50 30.76 2.48
C VAL A 321 -6.62 32.04 1.64
N HIS A 322 -5.60 32.90 1.71
CA HIS A 322 -5.54 34.12 0.90
C HIS A 322 -5.35 33.78 -0.60
N ASP A 323 -6.04 34.49 -1.50
CA ASP A 323 -6.06 34.16 -2.94
C ASP A 323 -4.66 34.13 -3.58
N VAL A 324 -3.75 35.03 -3.17
CA VAL A 324 -2.37 35.06 -3.66
C VAL A 324 -1.61 33.77 -3.34
N LEU A 325 -1.82 33.25 -2.12
CA LEU A 325 -1.19 32.01 -1.66
C LEU A 325 -1.79 30.80 -2.36
N LEU A 326 -3.12 30.74 -2.47
CA LEU A 326 -3.80 29.66 -3.17
C LEU A 326 -3.35 29.59 -4.63
N LYS A 327 -3.20 30.75 -5.29
CA LYS A 327 -2.66 30.81 -6.65
C LYS A 327 -1.26 30.18 -6.70
N GLU A 328 -0.33 30.59 -5.84
CA GLU A 328 1.04 30.03 -5.81
C GLU A 328 1.05 28.50 -5.60
N VAL A 329 0.22 27.99 -4.69
CA VAL A 329 0.08 26.55 -4.43
C VAL A 329 -0.42 25.81 -5.68
N LEU A 330 -1.43 26.35 -6.37
CA LEU A 330 -1.96 25.77 -7.61
C LEU A 330 -0.91 25.76 -8.74
N GLU A 331 -0.11 26.81 -8.86
CA GLU A 331 0.97 26.91 -9.86
C GLU A 331 2.06 25.84 -9.66
N TYR A 332 2.35 25.49 -8.40
CA TYR A 332 3.25 24.39 -8.07
C TYR A 332 2.66 23.02 -8.37
N LEU A 333 1.40 22.81 -7.98
CA LEU A 333 0.70 21.53 -8.18
C LEU A 333 0.52 21.17 -9.65
N LEU A 334 0.30 22.16 -10.53
CA LEU A 334 0.19 21.92 -11.97
C LEU A 334 1.49 21.43 -12.63
N VAL A 335 2.65 21.64 -11.98
CA VAL A 335 3.95 21.06 -12.39
C VAL A 335 4.26 19.79 -11.58
N SER A 336 3.30 19.25 -10.82
CA SER A 336 3.48 18.08 -9.94
C SER A 336 4.54 18.26 -8.83
N ASN A 337 4.78 19.51 -8.40
CA ASN A 337 5.73 19.83 -7.33
C ASN A 337 5.01 19.96 -5.98
N THR A 338 4.74 18.83 -5.33
CA THR A 338 3.97 18.75 -4.08
C THR A 338 4.69 19.36 -2.87
N MET A 339 5.99 19.08 -2.69
CA MET A 339 6.74 19.59 -1.53
C MET A 339 6.91 21.12 -1.52
N PRO A 340 7.26 21.80 -2.64
CA PRO A 340 7.25 23.26 -2.68
C PRO A 340 5.87 23.86 -2.42
N ALA A 341 4.79 23.23 -2.91
CA ALA A 341 3.42 23.64 -2.65
C ALA A 341 3.09 23.55 -1.15
N ALA A 342 3.41 22.43 -0.51
CA ALA A 342 3.20 22.22 0.92
C ALA A 342 4.02 23.20 1.77
N SER A 343 5.28 23.45 1.41
CA SER A 343 6.10 24.45 2.12
C SER A 343 5.56 25.87 1.98
N ALA A 344 5.07 26.26 0.79
CA ALA A 344 4.44 27.56 0.58
C ALA A 344 3.14 27.67 1.41
N MET A 345 2.32 26.62 1.38
CA MET A 345 1.07 26.52 2.14
C MET A 345 1.32 26.64 3.66
N ALA A 346 2.26 25.87 4.21
CA ALA A 346 2.63 25.90 5.62
C ALA A 346 3.05 27.30 6.07
N LYS A 347 3.93 27.96 5.30
CA LYS A 347 4.43 29.30 5.61
C LYS A 347 3.35 30.38 5.48
N GLY A 348 2.55 30.33 4.42
CA GLY A 348 1.59 31.38 4.13
C GLY A 348 0.31 31.30 4.98
N ALA A 349 -0.05 30.11 5.46
CA ALA A 349 -1.21 29.88 6.32
C ALA A 349 -0.86 29.65 7.80
N ASN A 350 0.44 29.69 8.15
CA ASN A 350 0.96 29.42 9.50
C ASN A 350 0.49 28.05 10.04
N LEU A 351 0.68 27.01 9.24
CA LEU A 351 0.34 25.62 9.55
C LEU A 351 1.60 24.80 9.80
N GLU A 352 1.45 23.71 10.54
CA GLU A 352 2.48 22.66 10.56
C GLU A 352 2.63 22.05 9.16
N LEU A 353 3.84 21.58 8.85
CA LEU A 353 4.15 21.11 7.50
C LEU A 353 3.33 19.86 7.15
N GLU A 354 3.09 19.00 8.13
CA GLU A 354 2.29 17.78 8.03
C GLU A 354 0.85 18.08 7.62
N ASP A 355 0.20 19.05 8.28
CA ASP A 355 -1.15 19.49 7.94
C ASP A 355 -1.20 20.13 6.54
N ALA A 356 -0.18 20.94 6.21
CA ALA A 356 -0.07 21.54 4.89
C ALA A 356 0.10 20.49 3.78
N ILE A 357 0.82 19.39 4.03
CA ILE A 357 0.95 18.27 3.09
C ILE A 357 -0.41 17.63 2.83
N GLU A 358 -1.20 17.37 3.87
CA GLU A 358 -2.52 16.74 3.70
C GLU A 358 -3.49 17.65 2.94
N ILE A 359 -3.52 18.95 3.25
CA ILE A 359 -4.32 19.92 2.50
C ILE A 359 -3.88 19.95 1.02
N VAL A 360 -2.58 20.05 0.75
CA VAL A 360 -2.05 20.09 -0.62
C VAL A 360 -2.38 18.80 -1.39
N ARG A 361 -2.36 17.65 -0.72
CA ARG A 361 -2.77 16.36 -1.30
C ARG A 361 -4.25 16.37 -1.70
N GLN A 362 -5.13 16.90 -0.85
CA GLN A 362 -6.56 17.01 -1.17
C GLN A 362 -6.80 17.95 -2.37
N ILE A 363 -6.09 19.08 -2.42
CA ILE A 363 -6.13 20.00 -3.57
C ILE A 363 -5.68 19.29 -4.86
N GLU A 364 -4.59 18.52 -4.80
CA GLU A 364 -4.07 17.76 -5.94
C GLU A 364 -5.11 16.77 -6.48
N LEU A 365 -5.81 16.05 -5.60
CA LEU A 365 -6.86 15.11 -5.99
C LEU A 365 -8.01 15.81 -6.75
N ILE A 366 -8.48 16.94 -6.25
CA ILE A 366 -9.54 17.75 -6.89
C ILE A 366 -9.08 18.26 -8.26
N LEU A 367 -7.82 18.70 -8.37
CA LEU A 367 -7.25 19.14 -9.64
C LEU A 367 -7.21 18.00 -10.66
N MET A 368 -6.73 16.82 -10.26
CA MET A 368 -6.65 15.66 -11.14
C MET A 368 -8.04 15.23 -11.64
N ASP A 369 -9.04 15.20 -10.75
CA ASP A 369 -10.41 14.86 -11.11
C ASP A 369 -11.04 15.90 -12.04
N THR A 370 -10.81 17.18 -11.76
CA THR A 370 -11.27 18.29 -12.61
C THR A 370 -10.68 18.21 -14.02
N ILE A 371 -9.36 17.99 -14.14
CA ILE A 371 -8.68 17.87 -15.44
C ILE A 371 -9.21 16.65 -16.21
N ARG A 372 -9.42 15.53 -15.53
CA ARG A 372 -9.99 14.31 -16.14
C ARG A 372 -11.41 14.53 -16.64
N SER A 373 -12.25 15.17 -15.82
CA SER A 373 -13.63 15.52 -16.18
C SER A 373 -13.71 16.43 -17.40
N GLN A 374 -12.80 17.40 -17.53
CA GLN A 374 -12.73 18.27 -18.71
C GLN A 374 -12.25 17.51 -19.96
N LYS A 375 -11.34 16.55 -19.82
CA LYS A 375 -10.88 15.71 -20.94
C LYS A 375 -11.99 14.80 -21.48
N ASN A 376 -12.88 14.33 -20.60
CA ASN A 376 -13.97 13.41 -20.93
C ASN A 376 -15.27 14.12 -21.34
N ALA A 377 -15.37 15.44 -21.14
CA ALA A 377 -16.56 16.18 -21.52
C ALA A 377 -16.82 16.07 -23.04
N PRO A 378 -18.04 15.69 -23.47
CA PRO A 378 -18.36 15.59 -24.89
C PRO A 378 -18.11 16.95 -25.54
N LYS A 379 -17.29 16.96 -26.61
CA LYS A 379 -17.07 18.17 -27.40
C LYS A 379 -18.41 18.59 -27.96
N LYS A 380 -19.01 19.64 -27.39
CA LYS A 380 -20.19 20.28 -27.96
C LYS A 380 -19.77 20.82 -29.33
N SER A 381 -20.15 20.10 -30.38
CA SER A 381 -19.95 20.45 -31.78
C SER A 381 -20.86 21.59 -32.18
#